data_AF-A0A7H9B543-F1
#
_entry.id   AF-A0A7H9B543-F1
#
_cell.length_a   1.000
_cell.length_b   1.000
_cell.length_c   1.000
_cell.angle_alpha   90.00
_cell.angle_beta   90.00
_cell.angle_gamma   90.00
#
_symmetry.space_group_name_H-M   'P 1'
#
loop_
_entity.id
_entity.type
_entity.pdbx_description
1 polymer ?
#
loop_
_entity_poly.entity_id
_entity_poly.type
_entity_poly.pdbx_seq_one_letter_code
_entity_poly.pdbx_strand_id
1 'polypeptide(L)'
;MGRAAESRRGGPGSRMDGGSNVDERRPTAPLMTILRSRIRQPQFYWFLGHFMACYHFVRFYLSLFSVVGQKYHYTRVLFYISVTYAIVLYQFYKSGQLEMGKLVRQLQKLDNLQYFCVSTLLYMCSLNNAMVNGALNSPIIFSFFHTLNYFKENLLPFLPVKPILRMAIKTNIGNFIGSYNGYCLRTAQVFEIICGARSGLIDLPLTLVKLILFGFHTERLFTLCALLTYVWFFKLRYNQCESIRVMLQQFVHLADTTVHSKFPPSIGEKWQMLKNVVIILFSKIPA
;
A
#
# COMPACT_ATOMS: atom_id res chain seq x y z
N MET A 1 27.71 8.66 -10.09
CA MET A 1 28.71 8.06 -10.99
C MET A 1 28.16 8.18 -12.41
N GLY A 2 28.59 9.05 -13.32
CA GLY A 2 29.86 9.77 -13.46
C GLY A 2 30.54 9.34 -14.76
N ARG A 3 30.40 10.14 -15.84
CA ARG A 3 31.25 10.20 -17.07
C ARG A 3 31.27 8.93 -17.95
N ALA A 4 31.60 8.95 -19.24
CA ALA A 4 31.86 9.96 -20.26
C ALA A 4 31.85 9.25 -21.63
N ALA A 5 31.81 10.04 -22.69
CA ALA A 5 31.88 9.65 -24.09
C ALA A 5 33.17 8.90 -24.46
N GLU A 6 33.08 8.03 -25.47
CA GLU A 6 34.22 7.76 -26.34
C GLU A 6 33.78 7.51 -27.80
N SER A 7 34.51 8.19 -28.68
CA SER A 7 34.32 8.32 -30.12
C SER A 7 35.24 7.34 -30.85
N ARG A 8 34.74 6.64 -31.88
CA ARG A 8 35.61 6.11 -32.96
C ARG A 8 34.94 6.26 -34.32
N ARG A 9 35.71 6.86 -35.23
CA ARG A 9 35.47 7.03 -36.67
C ARG A 9 35.66 5.71 -37.43
N GLY A 10 34.88 5.51 -38.48
CA GLY A 10 35.13 4.54 -39.56
C GLY A 10 34.31 4.94 -40.79
N GLY A 11 34.99 5.16 -41.92
CA GLY A 11 34.44 5.74 -43.16
C GLY A 11 33.58 4.81 -44.04
N PRO A 12 33.23 5.26 -45.26
CA PRO A 12 32.02 4.86 -45.97
C PRO A 12 32.21 3.61 -46.85
N GLY A 13 31.22 2.72 -46.81
CA GLY A 13 31.15 1.53 -47.66
C GLY A 13 29.72 1.28 -48.09
N SER A 14 29.37 1.82 -49.26
CA SER A 14 28.14 1.52 -49.99
C SER A 14 28.19 0.10 -50.55
N ARG A 15 27.32 -0.79 -50.04
CA ARG A 15 26.84 -1.97 -50.77
C ARG A 15 25.34 -2.08 -50.58
N MET A 16 24.61 -1.87 -51.67
CA MET A 16 23.21 -2.23 -51.80
C MET A 16 23.14 -3.75 -51.89
N ASP A 17 22.74 -4.41 -50.80
CA ASP A 17 22.25 -5.78 -50.87
C ASP A 17 20.72 -5.72 -50.87
N GLY A 18 20.16 -6.17 -52.00
CA GLY A 18 18.74 -6.51 -52.11
C GLY A 18 18.43 -7.67 -51.20
N GLY A 19 17.80 -7.37 -50.07
CA GLY A 19 17.23 -8.36 -49.15
C GLY A 19 15.71 -8.36 -49.29
N SER A 20 15.19 -9.47 -49.78
CA SER A 20 13.78 -9.83 -49.87
C SER A 20 12.97 -9.41 -48.64
N ASN A 21 11.78 -8.87 -48.92
CA ASN A 21 10.65 -8.74 -48.00
C ASN A 21 10.28 -10.13 -47.45
N VAL A 22 11.01 -10.60 -46.44
CA VAL A 22 10.54 -11.67 -45.56
C VAL A 22 9.75 -10.95 -44.48
N ASP A 23 8.45 -10.82 -44.74
CA ASP A 23 7.43 -10.53 -43.75
C ASP A 23 7.45 -11.70 -42.74
N GLU A 24 8.44 -11.71 -41.84
CA GLU A 24 8.49 -12.59 -40.68
C GLU A 24 7.33 -12.21 -39.77
N ARG A 25 6.14 -12.68 -40.12
CA ARG A 25 5.05 -12.90 -39.18
C ARG A 25 5.54 -13.93 -38.19
N ARG A 26 6.30 -13.47 -37.18
CA ARG A 26 6.63 -14.29 -36.01
C ARG A 26 5.33 -14.94 -35.56
N PRO A 27 5.25 -16.28 -35.50
CA PRO A 27 4.05 -16.94 -35.05
C PRO A 27 3.75 -16.41 -33.65
N THR A 28 2.68 -15.63 -33.53
CA THR A 28 2.22 -15.15 -32.24
C THR A 28 1.71 -16.38 -31.52
N ALA A 29 2.47 -16.84 -30.52
CA ALA A 29 2.08 -18.00 -29.73
C ALA A 29 0.62 -17.80 -29.27
N PRO A 30 -0.24 -18.83 -29.36
CA PRO A 30 -1.65 -18.70 -29.00
C PRO A 30 -1.77 -18.07 -27.62
N LEU A 31 -2.71 -17.13 -27.44
CA LEU A 31 -2.93 -16.41 -26.18
C LEU A 31 -2.95 -17.36 -24.99
N MET A 32 -3.56 -18.54 -25.16
CA MET A 32 -3.65 -19.57 -24.13
C MET A 32 -2.28 -20.15 -23.72
N THR A 33 -1.35 -20.32 -24.66
CA THR A 33 0.02 -20.80 -24.39
C THR A 33 0.82 -19.78 -23.59
N ILE A 34 0.66 -18.48 -23.90
CA ILE A 34 1.31 -17.39 -23.17
C ILE A 34 0.68 -17.20 -21.79
N LEU A 35 -0.65 -17.27 -21.70
CA LEU A 35 -1.35 -17.17 -20.43
C LEU A 35 -0.94 -18.33 -19.50
N ARG A 36 -0.84 -19.56 -20.04
CA ARG A 36 -0.37 -20.74 -19.32
C ARG A 36 1.07 -20.59 -18.79
N SER A 37 1.95 -19.92 -19.53
CA SER A 37 3.31 -19.65 -19.04
C SER A 37 3.34 -18.58 -17.94
N ARG A 38 2.45 -17.58 -17.99
CA ARG A 38 2.32 -16.54 -16.97
C ARG A 38 1.69 -17.00 -15.67
N ILE A 39 0.71 -17.90 -15.73
CA ILE A 39 0.07 -18.50 -14.54
C ILE A 39 1.09 -19.24 -13.65
N ARG A 40 2.22 -19.68 -14.20
CA ARG A 40 3.29 -20.33 -13.41
C ARG A 40 4.20 -19.33 -12.69
N GLN A 41 4.10 -18.04 -12.98
CA GLN A 41 4.96 -17.02 -12.39
C GLN A 41 4.33 -16.46 -11.11
N PRO A 42 5.09 -16.36 -9.99
CA PRO A 42 4.60 -15.72 -8.76
C PRO A 42 4.04 -14.31 -8.98
N GLN A 43 4.59 -13.59 -9.97
CA GLN A 43 4.16 -12.24 -10.33
C GLN A 43 2.69 -12.17 -10.78
N PHE A 44 2.18 -13.23 -11.41
CA PHE A 44 0.77 -13.28 -11.81
C PHE A 44 -0.17 -13.36 -10.59
N TYR A 45 0.18 -14.18 -9.59
CA TYR A 45 -0.60 -14.27 -8.34
C TYR A 45 -0.48 -13.00 -7.50
N TRP A 46 0.69 -12.35 -7.52
CA TRP A 46 0.87 -11.02 -6.91
C TRP A 46 -0.06 -9.99 -7.55
N PHE A 47 -0.18 -9.97 -8.88
CA PHE A 47 -1.14 -9.12 -9.59
C PHE A 47 -2.58 -9.48 -9.22
N LEU A 48 -2.93 -10.77 -9.26
CA LEU A 48 -4.29 -11.24 -8.99
C LEU A 48 -4.72 -10.88 -7.56
N GLY A 49 -3.82 -10.98 -6.59
CA GLY A 49 -4.07 -10.53 -5.21
C GLY A 49 -4.40 -9.04 -5.14
N HIS A 50 -3.61 -8.17 -5.79
CA HIS A 50 -3.89 -6.73 -5.82
C HIS A 50 -5.22 -6.42 -6.53
N PHE A 51 -5.50 -7.08 -7.65
CA PHE A 51 -6.77 -6.93 -8.37
C PHE A 51 -7.95 -7.34 -7.49
N MET A 52 -7.86 -8.49 -6.81
CA MET A 52 -8.91 -8.97 -5.89
C MET A 52 -9.06 -8.06 -4.67
N ALA A 53 -7.97 -7.50 -4.14
CA ALA A 53 -8.03 -6.49 -3.08
C ALA A 53 -8.83 -5.26 -3.54
N CYS A 54 -8.54 -4.72 -4.73
CA CYS A 54 -9.31 -3.61 -5.30
C CYS A 54 -10.79 -3.97 -5.50
N TYR A 55 -11.09 -5.16 -6.04
CA TYR A 55 -12.46 -5.64 -6.20
C TYR A 55 -13.22 -5.72 -4.87
N HIS A 56 -12.63 -6.37 -3.85
CA HIS A 56 -13.27 -6.48 -2.54
C HIS A 56 -13.38 -5.13 -1.83
N PHE A 57 -12.47 -4.18 -2.06
CA PHE A 57 -12.59 -2.83 -1.52
C PHE A 57 -13.76 -2.05 -2.13
N VAL A 58 -13.99 -2.16 -3.45
CA VAL A 58 -15.20 -1.59 -4.06
C VAL A 58 -16.45 -2.22 -3.45
N ARG A 59 -16.48 -3.55 -3.32
CA ARG A 59 -17.60 -4.27 -2.71
C ARG A 59 -17.81 -3.91 -1.24
N PHE A 60 -16.73 -3.62 -0.49
CA PHE A 60 -16.79 -3.14 0.89
C PHE A 60 -17.61 -1.85 0.97
N TYR A 61 -17.32 -0.86 0.13
CA TYR A 61 -18.07 0.40 0.10
C TYR A 61 -19.47 0.27 -0.50
N LEU A 62 -19.70 -0.65 -1.43
CA LEU A 62 -21.05 -0.92 -1.95
C LEU A 62 -21.94 -1.65 -0.93
N SER A 63 -21.36 -2.30 0.08
CA SER A 63 -22.08 -3.01 1.14
C SER A 63 -22.61 -2.05 2.23
N LEU A 64 -23.11 -0.87 1.86
CA LEU A 64 -23.52 0.18 2.81
C LEU A 64 -24.55 -0.29 3.84
N PHE A 65 -25.47 -1.16 3.44
CA PHE A 65 -26.57 -1.65 4.27
C PHE A 65 -26.33 -3.02 4.92
N SER A 66 -25.13 -3.59 4.78
CA SER A 66 -24.80 -4.89 5.35
C SER A 66 -23.47 -4.86 6.09
N VAL A 67 -23.55 -4.82 7.42
CA VAL A 67 -22.38 -4.93 8.32
C VAL A 67 -21.66 -6.26 8.10
N VAL A 68 -22.41 -7.35 7.88
CA VAL A 68 -21.84 -8.68 7.58
C VAL A 68 -21.07 -8.63 6.26
N GLY A 69 -21.63 -8.01 5.23
CA GLY A 69 -20.97 -7.83 3.93
C GLY A 69 -19.72 -6.96 4.03
N GLN A 70 -19.76 -5.85 4.79
CA GLN A 70 -18.59 -5.01 5.05
C GLN A 70 -17.48 -5.80 5.76
N LYS A 71 -17.81 -6.53 6.83
CA LYS A 71 -16.86 -7.37 7.56
C LYS A 71 -16.23 -8.44 6.66
N TYR A 72 -17.04 -9.10 5.84
CA TYR A 72 -16.55 -10.08 4.87
C TYR A 72 -15.58 -9.46 3.87
N HIS A 73 -15.97 -8.35 3.23
CA HIS A 73 -15.14 -7.69 2.23
C HIS A 73 -13.87 -7.08 2.83
N TYR A 74 -13.93 -6.52 4.04
CA TYR A 74 -12.76 -6.04 4.79
C TYR A 74 -11.75 -7.16 5.03
N THR A 75 -12.23 -8.30 5.54
CA THR A 75 -11.42 -9.50 5.79
C THR A 75 -10.74 -9.99 4.51
N ARG A 76 -11.47 -10.00 3.38
CA ARG A 76 -10.94 -10.43 2.08
C ARG A 76 -9.90 -9.47 1.52
N VAL A 77 -10.08 -8.17 1.69
CA VAL A 77 -9.06 -7.18 1.28
C VAL A 77 -7.75 -7.44 2.03
N LEU A 78 -7.79 -7.59 3.36
CA LEU A 78 -6.61 -7.86 4.17
C LEU A 78 -5.94 -9.19 3.82
N PHE A 79 -6.73 -10.24 3.56
CA PHE A 79 -6.22 -11.52 3.09
C PHE A 79 -5.41 -11.37 1.80
N TYR A 80 -5.99 -10.75 0.77
CA TYR A 80 -5.31 -10.63 -0.52
C TYR A 80 -4.07 -9.74 -0.44
N ILE A 81 -4.12 -8.63 0.32
CA ILE A 81 -2.93 -7.79 0.57
C ILE A 81 -1.85 -8.58 1.31
N SER A 82 -2.21 -9.39 2.31
CA SER A 82 -1.24 -10.21 3.04
C SER A 82 -0.56 -11.22 2.12
N VAL A 83 -1.32 -11.85 1.22
CA VAL A 83 -0.78 -12.76 0.20
C VAL A 83 0.16 -12.05 -0.76
N THR A 84 -0.18 -10.85 -1.25
CA THR A 84 0.72 -10.14 -2.18
C THR A 84 2.03 -9.75 -1.53
N TYR A 85 2.01 -9.24 -0.29
CA TYR A 85 3.25 -8.94 0.43
C TYR A 85 4.03 -10.19 0.81
N ALA A 86 3.37 -11.32 1.11
CA ALA A 86 4.06 -12.61 1.33
C ALA A 86 4.88 -13.03 0.09
N ILE A 87 4.31 -12.87 -1.11
CA ILE A 87 5.01 -13.15 -2.38
C ILE A 87 6.25 -12.26 -2.53
N VAL A 88 6.12 -10.96 -2.24
CA VAL A 88 7.26 -10.01 -2.30
C VAL A 88 8.33 -10.38 -1.29
N LEU A 89 7.96 -10.71 -0.06
CA LEU A 89 8.92 -11.11 0.98
C LEU A 89 9.62 -12.43 0.65
N TYR A 90 8.92 -13.38 0.03
CA TYR A 90 9.55 -14.60 -0.47
C TYR A 90 10.59 -14.30 -1.56
N GLN A 91 10.30 -13.36 -2.46
CA GLN A 91 11.28 -12.90 -3.45
C GLN A 91 12.48 -12.21 -2.78
N PHE A 92 12.25 -11.39 -1.75
CA PHE A 92 13.32 -10.73 -1.00
C PHE A 92 14.18 -11.73 -0.21
N TYR A 93 13.57 -12.78 0.33
CA TYR A 93 14.29 -13.87 0.99
C TYR A 93 15.17 -14.61 -0.02
N LYS A 94 14.63 -14.96 -1.19
CA LYS A 94 15.41 -15.62 -2.26
C LYS A 94 16.54 -14.76 -2.82
N SER A 95 16.38 -13.44 -2.86
CA SER A 95 17.42 -12.52 -3.33
C SER A 95 18.44 -12.13 -2.25
N GLY A 96 18.26 -12.60 -1.01
CA GLY A 96 19.13 -12.25 0.14
C GLY A 96 18.86 -10.86 0.73
N GLN A 97 17.81 -10.16 0.28
CA GLN A 97 17.39 -8.86 0.82
C GLN A 97 16.65 -8.99 2.16
N LEU A 98 16.03 -10.13 2.44
CA LEU A 98 15.39 -10.48 3.71
C LEU A 98 16.18 -11.61 4.38
N GLU A 99 16.62 -11.40 5.62
CA GLU A 99 17.46 -12.34 6.37
C GLU A 99 16.79 -12.66 7.71
N MET A 100 16.51 -13.94 7.98
CA MET A 100 15.76 -14.35 9.18
C MET A 100 16.45 -13.92 10.49
N GLY A 101 17.79 -13.88 10.52
CA GLY A 101 18.55 -13.44 11.70
C GLY A 101 18.52 -11.92 11.95
N LYS A 102 18.02 -11.11 11.01
CA LYS A 102 17.98 -9.64 11.10
C LYS A 102 16.56 -9.08 11.06
N LEU A 103 15.53 -9.92 11.24
CA LEU A 103 14.12 -9.54 11.07
C LEU A 103 13.72 -8.30 11.87
N VAL A 104 14.11 -8.17 13.13
CA VAL A 104 13.78 -7.00 13.96
C VAL A 104 14.33 -5.72 13.35
N ARG A 105 15.60 -5.72 12.93
CA ARG A 105 16.23 -4.57 12.28
C ARG A 105 15.64 -4.28 10.90
N GLN A 106 15.26 -5.34 10.17
CA GLN A 106 14.64 -5.23 8.86
C GLN A 106 13.20 -4.71 8.95
N LEU A 107 12.46 -5.05 10.00
CA LEU A 107 11.11 -4.57 10.27
C LEU A 107 11.07 -3.04 10.43
N GLN A 108 12.12 -2.45 10.99
CA GLN A 108 12.27 -1.00 11.13
C GLN A 108 12.57 -0.28 9.80
N LYS A 109 12.98 -1.00 8.75
CA LYS A 109 13.53 -0.43 7.51
C LYS A 109 12.87 -0.89 6.21
N LEU A 110 12.14 -2.00 6.25
CA LEU A 110 11.53 -2.60 5.06
C LEU A 110 10.02 -2.39 5.09
N ASP A 111 9.55 -1.44 4.29
CA ASP A 111 8.13 -1.11 4.14
C ASP A 111 7.30 -2.36 3.84
N ASN A 112 7.74 -3.20 2.90
CA ASN A 112 7.04 -4.43 2.53
C ASN A 112 6.85 -5.39 3.71
N LEU A 113 7.82 -5.44 4.63
CA LEU A 113 7.71 -6.26 5.84
C LEU A 113 6.73 -5.65 6.84
N GLN A 114 6.76 -4.33 7.02
CA GLN A 114 5.79 -3.62 7.86
C GLN A 114 4.36 -3.81 7.35
N TYR A 115 4.14 -3.64 6.04
CA TYR A 115 2.83 -3.83 5.41
C TYR A 115 2.35 -5.29 5.49
N PHE A 116 3.26 -6.25 5.36
CA PHE A 116 2.93 -7.66 5.57
C PHE A 116 2.46 -7.91 7.01
N CYS A 117 3.23 -7.45 8.01
CA CYS A 117 2.92 -7.64 9.42
C CYS A 117 1.58 -7.00 9.80
N VAL A 118 1.37 -5.73 9.46
CA VAL A 118 0.11 -5.03 9.79
C VAL A 118 -1.08 -5.68 9.09
N SER A 119 -0.97 -6.02 7.80
CA SER A 119 -2.10 -6.59 7.05
C SER A 119 -2.46 -7.99 7.55
N THR A 120 -1.45 -8.81 7.87
CA THR A 120 -1.64 -10.18 8.36
C THR A 120 -2.24 -10.18 9.76
N LEU A 121 -1.73 -9.34 10.67
CA LEU A 121 -2.26 -9.24 12.02
C LEU A 121 -3.69 -8.69 12.04
N LEU A 122 -3.98 -7.66 11.23
CA LEU A 122 -5.34 -7.17 11.05
C LEU A 122 -6.25 -8.23 10.44
N TYR A 123 -5.77 -9.02 9.46
CA TYR A 123 -6.54 -10.12 8.89
C TYR A 123 -6.93 -11.12 9.97
N MET A 124 -5.97 -11.57 10.80
CA MET A 124 -6.24 -12.51 11.90
C MET A 124 -7.23 -11.94 12.91
N CYS A 125 -7.14 -10.63 13.23
CA CYS A 125 -8.12 -9.98 14.09
C CYS A 125 -9.51 -9.88 13.44
N SER A 126 -9.58 -9.63 12.13
CA SER A 126 -10.83 -9.50 11.40
C SER A 126 -11.64 -10.79 11.33
N LEU A 127 -11.00 -11.95 11.45
CA LEU A 127 -11.68 -13.25 11.61
C LEU A 127 -12.59 -13.28 12.86
N ASN A 128 -12.29 -12.45 13.86
CA ASN A 128 -13.08 -12.25 15.07
C ASN A 128 -13.81 -10.90 15.08
N ASN A 129 -14.26 -10.43 13.91
CA ASN A 129 -15.06 -9.22 13.71
C ASN A 129 -14.37 -7.87 13.97
N ALA A 130 -13.07 -7.85 14.29
CA ALA A 130 -12.34 -6.60 14.48
C ALA A 130 -12.14 -5.84 13.15
N MET A 131 -12.37 -4.53 13.17
CA MET A 131 -12.15 -3.66 12.01
C MET A 131 -11.49 -2.36 12.46
N VAL A 132 -10.41 -1.98 11.78
CA VAL A 132 -9.78 -0.66 11.93
C VAL A 132 -10.20 0.23 10.78
N ASN A 133 -10.91 1.33 11.10
CA ASN A 133 -11.43 2.25 10.10
C ASN A 133 -10.30 2.98 9.38
N GLY A 134 -10.30 2.97 8.05
CA GLY A 134 -9.29 3.63 7.21
C GLY A 134 -8.03 2.81 6.95
N ALA A 135 -7.85 1.66 7.63
CA ALA A 135 -6.65 0.83 7.48
C ALA A 135 -6.45 0.28 6.05
N LEU A 136 -7.53 0.16 5.27
CA LEU A 136 -7.48 -0.33 3.89
C LEU A 136 -7.07 0.73 2.87
N ASN A 137 -7.17 2.03 3.19
CA ASN A 137 -7.10 3.09 2.18
C ASN A 137 -5.72 3.20 1.54
N SER A 138 -4.66 3.21 2.35
CA SER A 138 -3.27 3.22 1.86
C SER A 138 -2.93 1.98 1.00
N PRO A 139 -3.12 0.74 1.48
CA PRO A 139 -2.75 -0.45 0.71
C PRO A 139 -3.58 -0.64 -0.58
N ILE A 140 -4.80 -0.10 -0.65
CA ILE A 140 -5.59 -0.14 -1.88
C ILE A 140 -5.09 0.84 -2.94
N ILE A 141 -4.55 2.00 -2.54
CA ILE A 141 -3.87 2.90 -3.49
C ILE A 141 -2.69 2.17 -4.15
N PHE A 142 -1.81 1.54 -3.37
CA PHE A 142 -0.70 0.75 -3.94
C PHE A 142 -1.22 -0.38 -4.84
N SER A 143 -2.25 -1.11 -4.40
CA SER A 143 -2.86 -2.20 -5.16
C SER A 143 -3.41 -1.75 -6.51
N PHE A 144 -4.02 -0.57 -6.57
CA PHE A 144 -4.54 -0.01 -7.80
C PHE A 144 -3.44 0.27 -8.83
N PHE A 145 -2.35 0.95 -8.41
CA PHE A 145 -1.22 1.22 -9.30
C PHE A 145 -0.48 -0.06 -9.72
N HIS A 146 -0.32 -1.02 -8.82
CA HIS A 146 0.25 -2.33 -9.13
C HIS A 146 -0.58 -3.09 -10.16
N THR A 147 -1.91 -3.07 -10.02
CA THR A 147 -2.85 -3.66 -10.98
C THR A 147 -2.73 -3.01 -12.36
N LEU A 148 -2.80 -1.68 -12.43
CA LEU A 148 -2.69 -0.94 -13.69
C LEU A 148 -1.35 -1.17 -14.39
N ASN A 149 -0.25 -1.08 -13.65
CA ASN A 149 1.07 -1.23 -14.24
C ASN A 149 1.31 -2.66 -14.72
N TYR A 150 0.89 -3.67 -13.95
CA TYR A 150 1.00 -5.06 -14.37
C TYR A 150 0.13 -5.33 -15.60
N PHE A 151 -1.12 -4.86 -15.63
CA PHE A 151 -1.99 -5.00 -16.79
C PHE A 151 -1.35 -4.40 -18.05
N LYS A 152 -0.87 -3.16 -17.96
CA LYS A 152 -0.20 -2.44 -19.06
C LYS A 152 1.01 -3.19 -19.61
N GLU A 153 1.90 -3.68 -18.74
CA GLU A 153 3.18 -4.26 -19.17
C GLU A 153 3.11 -5.78 -19.45
N ASN A 154 2.20 -6.51 -18.81
CA ASN A 154 2.23 -7.97 -18.78
C ASN A 154 1.00 -8.66 -19.35
N LEU A 155 -0.15 -7.97 -19.45
CA LEU A 155 -1.39 -8.57 -19.98
C LEU A 155 -1.77 -7.95 -21.33
N LEU A 156 -1.74 -6.62 -21.41
CA LEU A 156 -2.16 -5.86 -22.58
C LEU A 156 -1.45 -6.27 -23.90
N PRO A 157 -0.13 -6.59 -23.93
CA PRO A 157 0.53 -7.06 -25.14
C PRO A 157 -0.07 -8.34 -25.73
N PHE A 158 -0.71 -9.17 -24.90
CA PHE A 158 -1.22 -10.49 -25.28
C PHE A 158 -2.72 -10.51 -25.52
N LEU A 159 -3.43 -9.42 -25.25
CA LEU A 159 -4.84 -9.32 -25.55
C LEU A 159 -5.07 -9.19 -27.07
N PRO A 160 -6.15 -9.80 -27.61
CA PRO A 160 -6.49 -9.77 -29.03
C PRO A 160 -7.12 -8.42 -29.40
N VAL A 161 -6.37 -7.34 -29.21
CA VAL A 161 -6.79 -5.95 -29.41
C VAL A 161 -6.02 -5.37 -30.59
N LYS A 162 -6.69 -4.56 -31.42
CA LYS A 162 -6.07 -3.86 -32.56
C LYS A 162 -4.83 -3.08 -32.10
N PRO A 163 -3.71 -3.09 -32.85
CA PRO A 163 -2.45 -2.42 -32.43
C PRO A 163 -2.62 -0.95 -32.04
N ILE A 164 -3.42 -0.19 -32.79
CA ILE A 164 -3.71 1.22 -32.53
C ILE A 164 -4.39 1.41 -31.16
N LEU A 165 -5.42 0.60 -30.88
CA LEU A 165 -6.13 0.65 -29.60
C LEU A 165 -5.23 0.19 -28.45
N ARG A 166 -4.40 -0.83 -28.66
CA ARG A 166 -3.41 -1.29 -27.68
C ARG A 166 -2.43 -0.17 -27.30
N MET A 167 -1.91 0.55 -28.30
CA MET A 167 -1.03 1.69 -28.08
C MET A 167 -1.74 2.81 -27.32
N ALA A 168 -2.97 3.15 -27.70
CA ALA A 168 -3.77 4.15 -26.98
C ALA A 168 -4.00 3.79 -25.51
N ILE A 169 -4.39 2.55 -25.21
CA ILE A 169 -4.57 2.07 -23.83
C ILE A 169 -3.24 2.12 -23.06
N LYS A 170 -2.14 1.64 -23.67
CA LYS A 170 -0.82 1.64 -23.02
C LYS A 170 -0.38 3.06 -22.67
N THR A 171 -0.51 4.00 -23.60
CA THR A 171 -0.16 5.42 -23.41
C THR A 171 -1.06 6.06 -22.36
N ASN A 172 -2.37 5.86 -22.40
CA ASN A 172 -3.30 6.44 -21.43
C ASN A 172 -3.03 5.96 -20.00
N ILE A 173 -2.81 4.65 -19.80
CA ILE A 173 -2.42 4.11 -18.49
C ILE A 173 -1.05 4.65 -18.08
N GLY A 174 -0.10 4.72 -19.01
CA GLY A 174 1.24 5.28 -18.76
C GLY A 174 1.18 6.72 -18.29
N ASN A 175 0.42 7.56 -18.98
CA ASN A 175 0.19 8.97 -18.64
C ASN A 175 -0.50 9.10 -17.29
N PHE A 176 -1.56 8.32 -17.04
CA PHE A 176 -2.24 8.32 -15.76
C PHE A 176 -1.29 7.96 -14.60
N ILE A 177 -0.50 6.89 -14.74
CA ILE A 177 0.48 6.49 -13.72
C ILE A 177 1.51 7.61 -13.52
N GLY A 178 2.06 8.16 -14.61
CA GLY A 178 3.06 9.23 -14.54
C GLY A 178 2.53 10.50 -13.86
N SER A 179 1.30 10.89 -14.15
CA SER A 179 0.69 12.11 -13.61
C SER A 179 0.22 11.97 -12.16
N TYR A 180 -0.35 10.82 -11.77
CA TYR A 180 -1.05 10.70 -10.49
C TYR A 180 -0.34 9.89 -9.41
N ASN A 181 0.66 9.06 -9.76
CA ASN A 181 1.31 8.20 -8.77
C ASN A 181 1.88 9.00 -7.59
N GLY A 182 2.64 10.07 -7.85
CA GLY A 182 3.20 10.92 -6.78
C GLY A 182 2.14 11.53 -5.85
N TYR A 183 1.03 12.03 -6.42
CA TYR A 183 -0.09 12.56 -5.63
C TYR A 183 -0.77 11.47 -4.80
N CYS A 184 -1.09 10.33 -5.39
CA CYS A 184 -1.73 9.22 -4.70
C CYS A 184 -0.85 8.61 -3.61
N LEU A 185 0.48 8.53 -3.80
CA LEU A 185 1.42 8.12 -2.76
C LEU A 185 1.37 9.06 -1.55
N ARG A 186 1.31 10.36 -1.79
CA ARG A 186 1.11 11.34 -0.71
C ARG A 186 -0.24 11.16 -0.04
N THR A 187 -1.31 10.93 -0.81
CA THR A 187 -2.64 10.64 -0.27
C THR A 187 -2.66 9.37 0.60
N ALA A 188 -1.93 8.33 0.21
CA ALA A 188 -1.80 7.10 0.99
C ALA A 188 -1.16 7.37 2.37
N GLN A 189 -0.10 8.18 2.41
CA GLN A 189 0.53 8.62 3.65
C GLN A 189 -0.39 9.50 4.50
N VAL A 190 -1.21 10.37 3.89
CA VAL A 190 -2.24 11.14 4.61
C VAL A 190 -3.28 10.19 5.23
N PHE A 191 -3.71 9.15 4.52
CA PHE A 191 -4.60 8.15 5.09
C PHE A 191 -3.96 7.35 6.23
N GLU A 192 -2.67 7.03 6.16
CA GLU A 192 -1.92 6.44 7.27
C GLU A 192 -1.92 7.36 8.49
N ILE A 193 -1.68 8.66 8.31
CA ILE A 193 -1.71 9.66 9.39
C ILE A 193 -3.11 9.73 10.03
N ILE A 194 -4.15 9.88 9.22
CA ILE A 194 -5.53 10.00 9.72
C ILE A 194 -5.95 8.71 10.46
N CYS A 195 -5.65 7.55 9.88
CA CYS A 195 -5.98 6.27 10.49
C CYS A 195 -5.18 6.04 11.79
N GLY A 196 -3.89 6.39 11.81
CA GLY A 196 -3.03 6.29 13.00
C GLY A 196 -3.50 7.22 14.11
N ALA A 197 -3.78 8.49 13.79
CA ALA A 197 -4.29 9.48 14.73
C ALA A 197 -5.67 9.06 15.30
N ARG A 198 -6.60 8.64 14.43
CA ARG A 198 -7.92 8.17 14.87
C ARG A 198 -7.81 6.92 15.75
N SER A 199 -7.04 5.93 15.31
CA SER A 199 -6.86 4.66 16.04
C SER A 199 -6.26 4.89 17.42
N GLY A 200 -5.21 5.72 17.51
CA GLY A 200 -4.49 5.96 18.77
C GLY A 200 -5.20 6.94 19.71
N LEU A 201 -5.78 8.03 19.18
CA LEU A 201 -6.32 9.12 20.00
C LEU A 201 -7.80 8.93 20.36
N ILE A 202 -8.56 8.18 19.55
CA ILE A 202 -10.01 8.05 19.71
C ILE A 202 -10.39 6.59 19.96
N ASP A 203 -10.14 5.72 18.99
CA ASP A 203 -10.69 4.36 19.02
C ASP A 203 -10.04 3.51 20.15
N LEU A 204 -8.75 3.70 20.44
CA LEU A 204 -8.03 2.98 21.50
C LEU A 204 -8.52 3.36 22.92
N PRO A 205 -8.53 4.63 23.35
CA PRO A 205 -9.10 5.01 24.65
C PRO A 205 -10.55 4.56 24.84
N LEU A 206 -11.39 4.72 23.81
CA LEU A 206 -12.79 4.29 23.85
C LEU A 206 -12.91 2.77 24.03
N THR A 207 -12.06 1.99 23.37
CA THR A 207 -12.05 0.53 23.50
C THR A 207 -11.59 0.11 24.89
N LEU A 208 -10.59 0.78 25.47
CA LEU A 208 -10.13 0.53 26.83
C LEU A 208 -11.21 0.83 27.87
N VAL A 209 -11.91 1.97 27.74
CA VAL A 209 -13.05 2.30 28.62
C VAL A 209 -14.15 1.24 28.50
N LYS A 210 -14.49 0.81 27.28
CA LYS A 210 -15.48 -0.26 27.06
C LYS A 210 -15.07 -1.60 27.67
N LEU A 211 -13.77 -1.93 27.65
CA LEU A 211 -13.26 -3.16 28.29
C LEU A 211 -13.40 -3.09 29.81
N ILE A 212 -13.10 -1.94 30.43
CA ILE A 212 -13.22 -1.74 31.88
C ILE A 212 -14.69 -1.78 32.31
N LEU A 213 -15.58 -1.07 31.60
CA LEU A 213 -16.98 -0.94 31.99
C LEU A 213 -17.83 -2.17 31.69
N PHE A 214 -17.57 -2.84 30.56
CA PHE A 214 -18.43 -3.91 30.06
C PHE A 214 -17.73 -5.27 30.00
N GLY A 215 -16.51 -5.40 30.53
CA GLY A 215 -15.76 -6.65 30.65
C GLY A 215 -15.04 -7.13 29.39
N PHE A 216 -14.24 -8.19 29.58
CA PHE A 216 -13.35 -8.80 28.59
C PHE A 216 -14.09 -9.75 27.64
N HIS A 217 -14.66 -9.21 26.57
CA HIS A 217 -15.26 -10.00 25.49
C HIS A 217 -14.24 -10.24 24.37
N THR A 218 -14.27 -11.43 23.76
CA THR A 218 -13.34 -11.85 22.70
C THR A 218 -13.24 -10.83 21.57
N GLU A 219 -14.36 -10.36 21.02
CA GLU A 219 -14.38 -9.35 19.94
C GLU A 219 -13.66 -8.04 20.33
N ARG A 220 -13.80 -7.61 21.60
CA ARG A 220 -13.15 -6.39 22.10
C ARG A 220 -11.65 -6.57 22.27
N LEU A 221 -11.20 -7.77 22.67
CA LEU A 221 -9.77 -8.11 22.73
C LEU A 221 -9.13 -8.10 21.34
N PHE A 222 -9.80 -8.67 20.33
CA PHE A 222 -9.32 -8.62 18.95
C PHE A 222 -9.37 -7.20 18.38
N THR A 223 -10.37 -6.39 18.73
CA THR A 223 -10.42 -4.97 18.37
C THR A 223 -9.27 -4.19 18.99
N LEU A 224 -8.98 -4.41 20.28
CA LEU A 224 -7.83 -3.83 20.96
C LEU A 224 -6.51 -4.25 20.29
N CYS A 225 -6.34 -5.54 19.99
CA CYS A 225 -5.16 -6.06 19.31
C CYS A 225 -4.97 -5.42 17.93
N ALA A 226 -6.05 -5.26 17.16
CA ALA A 226 -6.04 -4.63 15.84
C ALA A 226 -5.64 -3.15 15.93
N LEU A 227 -6.18 -2.41 16.91
CA LEU A 227 -5.84 -1.00 17.14
C LEU A 227 -4.37 -0.84 17.56
N LEU A 228 -3.89 -1.65 18.52
CA LEU A 228 -2.49 -1.64 18.94
C LEU A 228 -1.55 -1.97 17.77
N THR A 229 -1.92 -2.94 16.94
CA THR A 229 -1.17 -3.30 15.74
C THR A 229 -1.07 -2.12 14.77
N TYR A 230 -2.16 -1.41 14.50
CA TYR A 230 -2.14 -0.27 13.58
C TYR A 230 -1.37 0.92 14.14
N VAL A 231 -1.51 1.22 15.44
CA VAL A 231 -0.76 2.29 16.10
C VAL A 231 0.74 1.99 16.09
N TRP A 232 1.13 0.74 16.33
CA TRP A 232 2.53 0.31 16.22
C TRP A 232 3.05 0.40 14.77
N PHE A 233 2.27 -0.05 13.78
CA PHE A 233 2.60 0.17 12.37
C PHE A 233 2.82 1.66 12.05
N PHE A 234 1.90 2.53 12.50
CA PHE A 234 2.04 3.97 12.29
C PHE A 234 3.30 4.54 12.96
N LYS A 235 3.70 4.01 14.12
CA LYS A 235 4.96 4.36 14.79
C LYS A 235 6.18 4.02 13.92
N LEU A 236 6.22 2.82 13.33
CA LEU A 236 7.28 2.42 12.41
C LEU A 236 7.37 3.38 11.22
N ARG A 237 6.22 3.66 10.60
CA ARG A 237 6.10 4.57 9.46
C ARG A 237 6.57 5.99 9.81
N TYR A 238 6.18 6.51 10.97
CA TYR A 238 6.60 7.82 11.46
C TYR A 238 8.13 7.88 11.65
N ASN A 239 8.74 6.85 12.24
CA ASN A 239 10.18 6.83 12.48
C ASN A 239 10.98 6.74 11.17
N GLN A 240 10.47 5.98 10.20
CA GLN A 240 11.18 5.68 8.97
C GLN A 240 10.98 6.75 7.88
N CYS A 241 9.77 7.29 7.73
CA CYS A 241 9.41 8.18 6.63
C CYS A 241 9.43 9.65 7.04
N GLU A 242 10.40 10.41 6.51
CA GLU A 242 10.47 11.86 6.69
C GLU A 242 9.22 12.59 6.18
N SER A 243 8.67 12.17 5.03
CA SER A 243 7.46 12.81 4.48
C SER A 243 6.25 12.73 5.44
N ILE A 244 6.06 11.60 6.12
CA ILE A 244 4.99 11.44 7.13
C ILE A 244 5.21 12.42 8.29
N ARG A 245 6.45 12.56 8.76
CA ARG A 245 6.80 13.50 9.84
C ARG A 245 6.48 14.95 9.46
N VAL A 246 6.91 15.37 8.28
CA VAL A 246 6.66 16.73 7.78
C VAL A 246 5.16 17.00 7.62
N MET A 247 4.41 16.07 7.02
CA MET A 247 2.96 16.24 6.87
C MET A 247 2.22 16.25 8.21
N LEU A 248 2.63 15.40 9.15
CA LEU A 248 2.05 15.41 10.50
C LEU A 248 2.32 16.74 11.20
N GLN A 249 3.52 17.29 11.09
CA GLN A 249 3.85 18.61 11.64
C GLN A 249 2.99 19.72 11.02
N GLN A 250 2.71 19.67 9.72
CA GLN A 250 1.80 20.62 9.06
C GLN A 250 0.37 20.52 9.62
N PHE A 251 -0.15 19.32 9.83
CA PHE A 251 -1.46 19.12 10.44
C PHE A 251 -1.50 19.62 11.89
N VAL A 252 -0.46 19.34 12.68
CA VAL A 252 -0.34 19.84 14.06
C VAL A 252 -0.27 21.35 14.09
N HIS A 253 0.50 21.97 13.18
CA HIS A 253 0.59 23.42 13.09
C HIS A 253 -0.76 24.06 12.75
N LEU A 254 -1.51 23.49 11.80
CA LEU A 254 -2.86 23.97 11.46
C LEU A 254 -3.81 23.85 12.66
N ALA A 255 -3.73 22.75 13.40
CA ALA A 255 -4.50 22.57 14.63
C ALA A 255 -4.12 23.60 15.70
N ASP A 256 -2.82 23.83 15.91
CA ASP A 256 -2.30 24.83 16.85
C ASP A 256 -2.83 26.24 16.51
N THR A 257 -2.68 26.67 15.26
CA THR A 257 -3.19 27.97 14.79
C THR A 257 -4.70 28.08 14.98
N THR A 258 -5.44 27.02 14.67
CA THR A 258 -6.90 26.99 14.83
C THR A 258 -7.31 27.10 16.29
N VAL A 259 -6.64 26.37 17.19
CA VAL A 259 -6.94 26.39 18.63
C VAL A 259 -6.66 27.77 19.21
N HIS A 260 -5.49 28.34 18.93
CA HIS A 260 -5.08 29.62 19.49
C HIS A 260 -5.83 30.82 18.88
N SER A 261 -6.33 30.73 17.64
CA SER A 261 -7.09 31.82 17.01
C SER A 261 -8.57 31.80 17.34
N LYS A 262 -9.18 30.62 17.53
CA LYS A 262 -10.64 30.49 17.67
C LYS A 262 -11.13 30.30 19.11
N PHE A 263 -10.25 29.92 20.04
CA PHE A 263 -10.67 29.54 21.39
C PHE A 263 -9.97 30.37 22.49
N PRO A 264 -10.59 30.49 23.67
CA PRO A 264 -9.98 31.15 24.81
C PRO A 264 -8.65 30.52 25.26
N PRO A 265 -7.77 31.29 25.96
CA PRO A 265 -6.47 30.80 26.42
C PRO A 265 -6.52 29.50 27.24
N SER A 266 -7.57 29.31 28.05
CA SER A 266 -7.77 28.09 28.85
C SER A 266 -7.90 26.81 28.02
N ILE A 267 -8.46 26.90 26.80
CA ILE A 267 -8.50 25.76 25.87
C ILE A 267 -7.12 25.54 25.24
N GLY A 268 -6.38 26.62 24.96
CA GLY A 268 -5.00 26.55 24.50
C GLY A 268 -4.09 25.79 25.47
N GLU A 269 -4.19 26.06 26.76
CA GLU A 269 -3.42 25.35 27.80
C GLU A 269 -3.76 23.85 27.83
N LYS A 270 -5.06 23.50 27.83
CA LYS A 270 -5.52 22.10 27.79
C LYS A 270 -5.06 21.37 26.53
N TRP A 271 -5.04 22.07 25.39
CA TRP A 271 -4.53 21.55 24.13
C TRP A 271 -3.03 21.22 24.20
N GLN A 272 -2.21 22.10 24.78
CA GLN A 272 -0.78 21.82 24.98
C GLN A 272 -0.56 20.63 25.92
N MET A 273 -1.33 20.54 27.02
CA MET A 273 -1.28 19.39 27.93
C MET A 273 -1.60 18.08 27.19
N LEU A 274 -2.68 18.07 26.39
CA LEU A 274 -3.06 16.91 25.59
C LEU A 274 -1.94 16.50 24.62
N LYS A 275 -1.36 17.46 23.88
CA LYS A 275 -0.22 17.19 22.98
C LYS A 275 0.96 16.57 23.72
N ASN A 276 1.32 17.08 24.89
CA ASN A 276 2.44 16.55 25.68
C ASN A 276 2.18 15.11 26.12
N VAL A 277 0.96 14.79 26.58
CA VAL A 277 0.56 13.42 26.91
C VAL A 277 0.69 12.51 25.68
N VAL A 278 0.17 12.93 24.53
CA VAL A 278 0.27 12.17 23.28
C VAL A 278 1.72 11.92 22.88
N ILE A 279 2.58 12.94 22.95
CA ILE A 279 4.01 12.82 22.63
C ILE A 279 4.68 11.81 23.56
N ILE A 280 4.44 11.91 24.87
CA ILE A 280 5.03 10.99 25.86
C ILE A 280 4.55 9.56 25.58
N LEU A 281 3.25 9.34 25.43
CA LEU A 281 2.71 8.00 25.17
C LEU A 281 3.25 7.43 23.86
N PHE A 282 3.24 8.21 22.78
CA PHE A 282 3.74 7.79 21.47
C PHE A 282 5.26 7.54 21.47
N SER A 283 6.02 8.20 22.36
CA SER A 283 7.47 7.93 22.52
C SER A 283 7.76 6.58 23.18
N LYS A 284 6.84 6.08 24.02
CA LYS A 284 6.97 4.79 24.72
C LYS A 284 6.63 3.59 23.86
N ILE A 285 6.00 3.80 22.70
CA ILE A 285 5.70 2.71 21.76
C ILE A 285 7.01 2.22 21.14
N PRO A 286 7.33 0.91 21.23
CA PRO A 286 8.57 0.37 20.68
C PRO A 286 8.61 0.51 19.16
N ALA A 287 9.82 0.73 18.64
CA ALA A 287 10.12 0.76 17.22
C ALA A 287 10.59 -0.61 16.73
#